data_AF-A0A1W1C5K5-F1
#
_entry.id   AF-A0A1W1C5K5-F1
#
_cell.length_a   1.000
_cell.length_b   1.000
_cell.length_c   1.000
_cell.angle_alpha   90.00
_cell.angle_beta   90.00
_cell.angle_gamma   90.00
#
_symmetry.space_group_name_H-M   'P 1'
#
loop_
_entity.id
_entity.type
_entity.pdbx_description
1 polymer ?
#
loop_
_entity_poly.entity_id
_entity_poly.type
_entity_poly.pdbx_seq_one_letter_code
_entity_poly.pdbx_strand_id
1 'polypeptide(L)'
;MKRAIYYLLVMIFGVSNANAKSEIGSYTLPITRHNITHSMVAYNFWSGEYPKPVIYVKPTHGRWSKISGYSSLRRANKREECTIKSGIYHPWSRDSISLINYYSIVPKIDYIAREDRYLEGLHIKRGSKLENELYLAEGSCRYLLNKKREIITTCIEDSSTFERIKRASHPREQWLYLKCREGNKIFVQDNDLLSQPNVTRGAISGYGKVTAPK
;
A
#
# COMPACT_ATOMS: atom_id res chain seq x y z
N MET A 1 -51.04 -42.44 20.02
CA MET A 1 -50.01 -43.15 19.22
C MET A 1 -49.32 -42.12 18.34
N LYS A 2 -48.20 -41.54 18.78
CA LYS A 2 -46.80 -41.93 18.43
C LYS A 2 -46.51 -41.90 16.92
N ARG A 3 -45.77 -40.87 16.49
CA ARG A 3 -44.74 -40.76 15.41
C ARG A 3 -44.66 -39.28 14.99
N ALA A 4 -43.82 -38.42 15.55
CA ALA A 4 -42.35 -38.37 15.50
C ALA A 4 -41.80 -38.43 14.06
N ILE A 5 -41.74 -37.28 13.38
CA ILE A 5 -40.80 -37.04 12.27
C ILE A 5 -40.17 -35.66 12.50
N TYR A 6 -38.95 -35.70 13.01
CA TYR A 6 -38.00 -34.61 13.03
C TYR A 6 -37.60 -34.28 11.58
N TYR A 7 -37.93 -33.08 11.09
CA TYR A 7 -37.18 -32.49 9.99
C TYR A 7 -36.37 -31.31 10.52
N LEU A 8 -35.10 -31.63 10.77
CA LEU A 8 -33.98 -30.75 11.04
C LEU A 8 -33.75 -29.88 9.79
N LEU A 9 -34.37 -28.70 9.73
CA LEU A 9 -34.00 -27.67 8.77
C LEU A 9 -32.79 -26.93 9.33
N VAL A 10 -31.61 -27.48 9.05
CA VAL A 10 -30.33 -26.78 9.18
C VAL A 10 -30.40 -25.60 8.22
N MET A 11 -30.69 -24.43 8.77
CA MET A 11 -30.37 -23.15 8.13
C MET A 11 -28.86 -23.10 7.98
N ILE A 12 -28.38 -23.57 6.82
CA ILE A 12 -27.03 -23.32 6.35
C ILE A 12 -26.95 -21.79 6.22
N PHE A 13 -26.39 -21.16 7.24
CA PHE A 13 -25.77 -19.86 7.10
C PHE A 13 -24.83 -19.99 5.92
N GLY A 14 -25.23 -19.40 4.79
CA GLY A 14 -24.31 -19.06 3.71
C GLY A 14 -23.30 -18.09 4.27
N VAL A 15 -22.28 -18.64 4.93
CA VAL A 15 -21.01 -17.96 5.12
C VAL A 15 -20.43 -17.91 3.72
N SER A 16 -20.83 -16.88 2.99
CA SER A 16 -20.11 -16.39 1.84
C SER A 16 -18.72 -16.05 2.36
N ASN A 17 -17.83 -17.04 2.35
CA ASN A 17 -16.41 -16.83 2.32
C ASN A 17 -16.16 -16.08 1.02
N ALA A 18 -16.32 -14.76 1.09
CA ALA A 18 -15.67 -13.85 0.20
C ALA A 18 -14.17 -14.11 0.42
N ASN A 19 -13.65 -15.06 -0.35
CA ASN A 19 -12.25 -15.13 -0.68
C ASN A 19 -11.93 -13.81 -1.38
N ALA A 20 -11.68 -12.78 -0.57
CA ALA A 20 -10.92 -11.63 -0.96
C ALA A 20 -9.51 -12.16 -1.25
N LYS A 21 -9.34 -12.75 -2.43
CA LYS A 21 -8.05 -12.68 -3.12
C LYS A 21 -7.77 -11.18 -3.22
N SER A 22 -6.99 -10.69 -2.28
CA SER A 22 -6.28 -9.43 -2.38
C SER A 22 -5.31 -9.59 -3.55
N GLU A 23 -5.83 -9.54 -4.78
CA GLU A 23 -5.01 -9.14 -5.90
C GLU A 23 -4.53 -7.75 -5.52
N ILE A 24 -3.23 -7.62 -5.27
CA ILE A 24 -2.59 -6.33 -5.06
C ILE A 24 -2.74 -5.58 -6.39
N GLY A 25 -3.87 -4.91 -6.56
CA GLY A 25 -4.17 -4.14 -7.75
C GLY A 25 -3.12 -3.05 -7.91
N SER A 26 -2.44 -3.07 -9.04
CA SER A 26 -1.45 -2.06 -9.41
C SER A 26 -1.87 -1.39 -10.70
N TYR A 27 -1.63 -0.09 -10.81
CA TYR A 27 -1.92 0.66 -12.04
C TYR A 27 -0.96 1.82 -12.23
N THR A 28 -0.69 2.16 -13.49
CA THR A 28 0.12 3.34 -13.81
C THR A 28 -0.62 4.61 -13.40
N LEU A 29 0.08 5.46 -12.64
CA LEU A 29 -0.43 6.69 -12.08
C LEU A 29 0.51 7.84 -12.49
N PRO A 30 0.18 8.65 -13.51
CA PRO A 30 0.84 9.94 -13.68
C PRO A 30 0.51 10.84 -12.50
N ILE A 31 1.55 11.27 -11.79
CA ILE A 31 1.47 12.23 -10.69
C ILE A 31 2.12 13.54 -11.13
N THR A 32 1.57 14.67 -10.70
CA THR A 32 2.16 15.99 -10.89
C THR A 32 2.65 16.51 -9.53
N ARG A 33 3.94 16.82 -9.45
CA ARG A 33 4.61 17.41 -8.27
C ARG A 33 5.47 18.56 -8.78
N HIS A 34 5.38 19.73 -8.16
CA HIS A 34 6.13 20.93 -8.58
C HIS A 34 6.03 21.22 -10.10
N ASN A 35 4.83 21.08 -10.66
CA ASN A 35 4.54 21.23 -12.11
C ASN A 35 5.23 20.22 -13.05
N ILE A 36 5.93 19.21 -12.52
CA ILE A 36 6.52 18.11 -13.31
C ILE A 36 5.62 16.89 -13.19
N THR A 37 5.36 16.23 -14.32
CA THR A 37 4.57 14.98 -14.35
C THR A 37 5.49 13.77 -14.41
N HIS A 38 5.35 12.88 -13.43
CA HIS A 38 6.10 11.63 -13.32
C HIS A 38 5.18 10.45 -13.58
N SER A 39 5.63 9.48 -14.39
CA SER A 39 4.91 8.23 -14.59
C SER A 39 5.28 7.24 -13.49
N MET A 40 4.39 7.06 -12.53
CA MET A 40 4.59 6.18 -11.37
C MET A 40 3.67 4.96 -11.45
N VAL A 41 3.82 4.03 -10.51
CA VAL A 41 2.86 2.94 -10.29
C VAL A 41 2.29 3.05 -8.89
N ALA A 42 0.97 2.97 -8.79
CA ALA A 42 0.25 2.97 -7.52
C ALA A 42 -0.17 1.55 -7.14
N TYR A 43 0.03 1.23 -5.88
CA TYR A 43 -0.37 -0.03 -5.27
C TYR A 43 -1.27 0.26 -4.07
N ASN A 44 -2.39 -0.46 -3.94
CA ASN A 44 -3.31 -0.28 -2.81
C ASN A 44 -2.88 -1.09 -1.58
N PHE A 45 -1.65 -0.87 -1.10
CA PHE A 45 -1.16 -1.36 0.19
C PHE A 45 -0.06 -0.43 0.73
N TRP A 46 0.41 -0.72 1.94
CA TRP A 46 1.59 -0.07 2.50
C TRP A 46 2.81 -0.95 2.28
N SER A 47 3.74 -0.52 1.42
CA SER A 47 4.93 -1.29 1.07
C SER A 47 5.94 -1.40 2.21
N GLY A 48 6.58 -2.56 2.32
CA GLY A 48 7.66 -2.84 3.26
C GLY A 48 7.31 -3.89 4.30
N GLU A 49 8.32 -4.62 4.75
CA GLU A 49 8.21 -5.67 5.77
C GLU A 49 7.70 -5.13 7.10
N TYR A 50 8.23 -3.98 7.55
CA TYR A 50 7.75 -3.22 8.69
C TYR A 50 7.25 -1.87 8.18
N PRO A 51 5.98 -1.77 7.77
CA PRO A 51 5.38 -0.53 7.32
C PRO A 51 5.72 0.61 8.30
N LYS A 52 6.28 1.69 7.80
CA LYS A 52 6.62 2.87 8.59
C LYS A 52 6.19 4.12 7.82
N PRO A 53 5.82 5.21 8.53
CA PRO A 53 5.71 5.33 9.99
C PRO A 53 4.42 4.74 10.60
N VAL A 54 4.46 4.43 11.90
CA VAL A 54 3.23 4.34 12.73
C VAL A 54 2.76 5.76 13.00
N ILE A 55 1.53 6.09 12.59
CA ILE A 55 0.98 7.44 12.74
C ILE A 55 -0.07 7.42 13.85
N TYR A 56 0.14 8.21 14.90
CA TYR A 56 -0.84 8.39 15.98
C TYR A 56 -1.44 9.79 15.91
N VAL A 57 -2.75 9.86 15.70
CA VAL A 57 -3.52 11.11 15.70
C VAL A 57 -4.15 11.28 17.08
N LYS A 58 -3.67 12.26 17.85
CA LYS A 58 -4.16 12.60 19.19
C LYS A 58 -5.53 13.26 19.10
N PRO A 59 -6.46 12.96 20.02
CA PRO A 59 -7.75 13.64 20.08
C PRO A 59 -7.62 15.12 20.43
N THR A 60 -8.32 15.98 19.69
CA THR A 60 -8.45 17.40 20.04
C THR A 60 -9.82 17.68 20.66
N HIS A 61 -10.88 17.08 20.11
CA HIS A 61 -12.24 17.17 20.64
C HIS A 61 -12.92 15.81 20.64
N GLY A 62 -13.06 15.22 21.83
CA GLY A 62 -13.60 13.87 21.98
C GLY A 62 -12.69 12.83 21.32
N ARG A 63 -13.22 12.03 20.38
CA ARG A 63 -12.45 11.03 19.60
C ARG A 63 -12.13 11.49 18.17
N TRP A 64 -12.11 12.80 17.93
CA TRP A 64 -11.93 13.37 16.61
C TRP A 64 -10.84 14.44 16.60
N SER A 65 -10.20 14.59 15.43
CA SER A 65 -9.14 15.55 15.18
C SER A 65 -9.27 16.12 13.78
N LYS A 66 -9.01 17.43 13.63
CA LYS A 66 -8.92 18.08 12.31
C LYS A 66 -7.53 17.87 11.73
N ILE A 67 -7.50 17.51 10.45
CA ILE A 67 -6.31 17.41 9.62
C ILE A 67 -6.57 18.07 8.27
N SER A 68 -5.53 18.19 7.46
CA SER A 68 -5.57 18.62 6.07
C SER A 68 -5.01 17.53 5.16
N GLY A 69 -5.57 17.41 3.96
CA GLY A 69 -5.10 16.51 2.92
C GLY A 69 -5.50 17.00 1.53
N TYR A 70 -5.43 16.12 0.54
CA TYR A 70 -5.62 16.44 -0.87
C TYR A 70 -6.78 15.63 -1.44
N SER A 71 -7.54 16.18 -2.38
CA SER A 71 -8.62 15.45 -3.05
C SER A 71 -8.12 14.42 -4.08
N SER A 72 -6.83 14.41 -4.44
CA SER A 72 -6.28 13.50 -5.44
C SER A 72 -4.85 13.05 -5.15
N LEU A 73 -4.56 11.77 -5.38
CA LEU A 73 -3.18 11.24 -5.45
C LEU A 73 -2.39 11.83 -6.63
N ARG A 74 -3.08 12.16 -7.73
CA ARG A 74 -2.44 12.65 -8.97
C ARG A 74 -1.92 14.06 -8.79
N ARG A 75 -2.68 14.93 -8.11
CA ARG A 75 -2.34 16.35 -7.92
C ARG A 75 -2.46 16.71 -6.45
N ALA A 76 -1.32 17.00 -5.84
CA ALA A 76 -1.22 17.43 -4.44
C ALA A 76 -1.04 18.97 -4.37
N ASN A 77 -1.95 19.73 -4.99
CA ASN A 77 -1.82 21.18 -5.15
C ASN A 77 -2.71 21.99 -4.21
N LYS A 78 -3.87 21.46 -3.81
CA LYS A 78 -4.80 22.15 -2.89
C LYS A 78 -5.08 21.27 -1.69
N ARG A 79 -4.90 21.84 -0.50
CA ARG A 79 -5.26 21.21 0.77
C ARG A 79 -6.73 21.47 1.12
N GLU A 80 -7.36 20.47 1.67
CA GLU A 80 -8.75 20.46 2.16
C GLU A 80 -8.74 19.99 3.61
N GLU A 81 -9.52 20.67 4.46
CA GLU A 81 -9.71 20.24 5.85
C GLU A 81 -10.59 18.99 5.93
N CYS A 82 -10.32 18.16 6.94
CA CYS A 82 -11.01 16.90 7.17
C CYS A 82 -10.98 16.55 8.65
N THR A 83 -12.13 16.24 9.22
CA THR A 83 -12.21 15.72 10.59
C THR A 83 -12.15 14.21 10.56
N ILE A 84 -11.13 13.62 11.18
CA ILE A 84 -10.91 12.17 11.24
C ILE A 84 -10.99 11.65 12.67
N LYS A 85 -11.24 10.35 12.82
CA LYS A 85 -11.18 9.71 14.14
C LYS A 85 -9.74 9.72 14.66
N SER A 86 -9.57 9.97 15.94
CA SER A 86 -8.27 9.87 16.61
C SER A 86 -7.89 8.39 16.83
N GLY A 87 -6.60 8.08 16.86
CA GLY A 87 -6.09 6.72 17.06
C GLY A 87 -4.85 6.40 16.23
N ILE A 88 -4.51 5.11 16.13
CA ILE A 88 -3.33 4.63 15.41
C ILE A 88 -3.70 4.26 13.97
N TYR A 89 -3.15 5.00 13.02
CA TYR A 89 -3.23 4.75 11.59
C TYR A 89 -2.00 3.97 11.14
N HIS A 90 -2.17 2.65 11.02
CA HIS A 90 -1.11 1.75 10.58
C HIS A 90 -1.70 0.39 10.20
N PRO A 91 -1.28 -0.29 9.11
CA PRO A 91 -1.88 -1.55 8.64
C PRO A 91 -1.96 -2.67 9.70
N TRP A 92 -1.02 -2.70 10.63
CA TRP A 92 -0.97 -3.68 11.73
C TRP A 92 -1.70 -3.25 13.00
N SER A 93 -2.32 -2.07 13.00
CA SER A 93 -3.16 -1.63 14.11
C SER A 93 -4.44 -2.45 14.15
N ARG A 94 -4.89 -2.80 15.35
CA ARG A 94 -6.18 -3.44 15.59
C ARG A 94 -7.35 -2.45 15.61
N ASP A 95 -7.05 -1.15 15.56
CA ASP A 95 -8.09 -0.13 15.55
C ASP A 95 -8.89 -0.22 14.24
N SER A 96 -10.22 -0.06 14.30
CA SER A 96 -11.06 -0.06 13.09
C SER A 96 -10.68 1.00 12.04
N ILE A 97 -9.97 2.06 12.46
CA ILE A 97 -9.44 3.11 11.57
C ILE A 97 -8.21 2.65 10.76
N SER A 98 -7.63 1.50 11.12
CA SER A 98 -6.55 0.81 10.40
C SER A 98 -7.03 0.22 9.07
N LEU A 99 -8.33 -0.06 8.95
CA LEU A 99 -8.96 -0.62 7.74
C LEU A 99 -9.12 0.39 6.60
N ILE A 100 -8.35 1.48 6.62
CA ILE A 100 -8.29 2.45 5.54
C ILE A 100 -7.46 1.92 4.37
N ASN A 101 -7.67 2.48 3.19
CA ASN A 101 -6.83 2.17 2.04
C ASN A 101 -5.50 2.93 2.15
N TYR A 102 -4.41 2.22 1.88
CA TYR A 102 -3.06 2.77 1.83
C TYR A 102 -2.57 2.71 0.40
N TYR A 103 -1.84 3.72 -0.04
CA TYR A 103 -1.27 3.75 -1.37
C TYR A 103 0.24 3.93 -1.31
N SER A 104 0.98 2.94 -1.82
CA SER A 104 2.39 3.11 -2.16
C SER A 104 2.47 3.53 -3.63
N ILE A 105 2.99 4.74 -3.87
CA ILE A 105 3.29 5.24 -5.21
C ILE A 105 4.79 5.11 -5.41
N VAL A 106 5.19 4.20 -6.29
CA VAL A 106 6.60 3.86 -6.52
C VAL A 106 7.04 4.23 -7.93
N PRO A 107 8.33 4.55 -8.14
CA PRO A 107 8.84 4.78 -9.48
C PRO A 107 8.72 3.51 -10.33
N LYS A 108 8.41 3.69 -11.61
CA LYS A 108 8.44 2.58 -12.56
C LYS A 108 9.89 2.21 -12.87
N ILE A 109 10.40 1.15 -12.24
CA ILE A 109 11.74 0.62 -12.47
C ILE A 109 11.61 -0.66 -13.30
N ASP A 110 12.16 -0.62 -14.51
CA ASP A 110 12.15 -1.75 -15.45
C ASP A 110 13.60 -2.18 -15.74
N TYR A 111 13.82 -3.48 -15.94
CA TYR A 111 15.09 -4.07 -16.35
C TYR A 111 14.95 -4.82 -17.67
N ILE A 112 16.06 -4.92 -18.40
CA ILE A 112 16.21 -5.82 -19.54
C ILE A 112 17.28 -6.87 -19.25
N ALA A 113 16.97 -8.13 -19.50
CA ALA A 113 17.93 -9.22 -19.41
C ALA A 113 18.96 -9.09 -20.54
N ARG A 114 20.25 -9.01 -20.21
CA ARG A 114 21.36 -8.94 -21.17
C ARG A 114 21.92 -10.32 -21.53
N GLU A 115 21.61 -11.32 -20.71
CA GLU A 115 21.98 -12.73 -20.87
C GLU A 115 20.80 -13.66 -20.53
N ASP A 116 20.90 -14.94 -20.90
CA ASP A 116 19.97 -15.98 -20.48
C ASP A 116 20.25 -16.36 -19.02
N ARG A 117 19.21 -16.39 -18.16
CA ARG A 117 19.33 -16.72 -16.73
C ARG A 117 18.12 -17.45 -16.19
N TYR A 118 18.32 -18.22 -15.12
CA TYR A 118 17.22 -18.77 -14.34
C TYR A 118 17.00 -17.91 -13.10
N LEU A 119 15.75 -17.46 -12.90
CA LEU A 119 15.29 -16.82 -11.67
C LEU A 119 14.13 -17.64 -11.11
N GLU A 120 14.24 -18.16 -9.88
CA GLU A 120 13.17 -18.95 -9.24
C GLU A 120 12.65 -20.11 -10.12
N GLY A 121 13.57 -20.82 -10.77
CA GLY A 121 13.23 -21.91 -11.70
C GLY A 121 12.67 -21.46 -13.06
N LEU A 122 12.60 -20.16 -13.33
CA LEU A 122 12.13 -19.61 -14.60
C LEU A 122 13.27 -19.18 -15.49
N HIS A 123 13.28 -19.73 -16.71
CA HIS A 123 14.23 -19.31 -17.73
C HIS A 123 13.85 -17.95 -18.31
N ILE A 124 14.64 -16.93 -17.95
CA ILE A 124 14.58 -15.57 -18.45
C ILE A 124 15.54 -15.46 -19.63
N LYS A 125 15.01 -15.34 -20.84
CA LYS A 125 15.81 -15.20 -22.05
C LYS A 125 16.38 -13.78 -22.17
N ARG A 126 17.57 -13.64 -22.76
CA ARG A 126 18.14 -12.37 -23.20
C ARG A 126 17.10 -11.55 -23.98
N GLY A 127 17.02 -10.27 -23.66
CA GLY A 127 16.05 -9.32 -24.21
C GLY A 127 14.70 -9.30 -23.48
N SER A 128 14.42 -10.25 -22.57
CA SER A 128 13.21 -10.21 -21.74
C SER A 128 13.19 -8.98 -20.85
N LYS A 129 12.00 -8.43 -20.62
CA LYS A 129 11.80 -7.29 -19.74
C LYS A 129 11.21 -7.74 -18.41
N LEU A 130 11.83 -7.30 -17.33
CA LEU A 130 11.30 -7.39 -15.98
C LEU A 130 10.79 -6.01 -15.61
N GLU A 131 9.47 -5.86 -15.60
CA GLU A 131 8.84 -4.55 -15.45
C GLU A 131 8.42 -4.32 -14.01
N ASN A 132 8.52 -3.05 -13.60
CA ASN A 132 7.94 -2.50 -12.38
C ASN A 132 8.36 -3.25 -11.12
N GLU A 133 9.66 -3.16 -10.81
CA GLU A 133 10.22 -3.59 -9.53
C GLU A 133 9.41 -3.02 -8.36
N LEU A 134 8.90 -3.92 -7.52
CA LEU A 134 8.24 -3.59 -6.28
C LEU A 134 8.93 -4.31 -5.13
N TYR A 135 9.60 -3.56 -4.28
CA TYR A 135 10.13 -4.08 -3.03
C TYR A 135 9.01 -4.57 -2.12
N LEU A 136 9.13 -5.81 -1.63
CA LEU A 136 8.19 -6.43 -0.71
C LEU A 136 8.75 -6.41 0.72
N ALA A 137 9.75 -7.25 0.99
CA ALA A 137 10.33 -7.48 2.31
C ALA A 137 11.68 -8.19 2.19
N GLU A 138 12.58 -8.03 3.17
CA GLU A 138 13.83 -8.81 3.30
C GLU A 138 14.66 -8.94 1.99
N GLY A 139 14.77 -7.87 1.20
CA GLY A 139 15.51 -7.92 -0.06
C GLY A 139 14.78 -8.64 -1.21
N SER A 140 13.53 -9.06 -1.02
CA SER A 140 12.68 -9.63 -2.07
C SER A 140 11.91 -8.55 -2.83
N CYS A 141 11.91 -8.67 -4.15
CA CYS A 141 11.18 -7.81 -5.07
C CYS A 141 10.25 -8.61 -5.97
N ARG A 142 9.10 -8.03 -6.29
CA ARG A 142 8.18 -8.50 -7.33
C ARG A 142 8.48 -7.80 -8.66
N TYR A 143 8.43 -8.57 -9.73
CA TYR A 143 8.57 -8.12 -11.11
C TYR A 143 7.46 -8.70 -11.98
N LEU A 144 7.13 -8.02 -13.07
CA LEU A 144 6.27 -8.54 -14.12
C LEU A 144 7.11 -8.88 -15.35
N LEU A 145 7.32 -10.16 -15.61
CA LEU A 145 8.03 -10.64 -16.80
C LEU A 145 7.14 -10.44 -18.04
N ASN A 146 7.63 -9.61 -18.98
CA ASN A 146 6.99 -9.34 -20.27
C ASN A 146 5.48 -9.04 -20.17
N LYS A 147 5.06 -8.28 -19.16
CA LYS A 147 3.66 -7.93 -18.85
C LYS A 147 2.70 -9.09 -18.52
N LYS A 148 3.18 -10.33 -18.41
CA LYS A 148 2.31 -11.52 -18.36
C LYS A 148 2.41 -12.28 -17.06
N ARG A 149 3.61 -12.40 -16.50
CA ARG A 149 3.88 -13.32 -15.40
C ARG A 149 4.57 -12.61 -14.26
N GLU A 150 4.03 -12.77 -13.06
CA GLU A 150 4.69 -12.29 -11.85
C GLU A 150 5.83 -13.22 -11.46
N ILE A 151 6.94 -12.61 -11.02
CA ILE A 151 8.09 -13.28 -10.44
C ILE A 151 8.44 -12.55 -9.16
N ILE A 152 8.66 -13.30 -8.08
CA ILE A 152 9.16 -12.77 -6.80
C ILE A 152 10.52 -13.40 -6.59
N THR A 153 11.57 -12.59 -6.55
CA THR A 153 12.97 -13.02 -6.40
C THR A 153 13.70 -12.00 -5.53
N THR A 154 14.93 -12.27 -5.12
CA THR A 154 15.83 -11.23 -4.61
C THR A 154 15.86 -10.04 -5.58
N CYS A 155 15.82 -8.82 -5.03
CA CYS A 155 15.86 -7.59 -5.80
C CYS A 155 17.08 -7.57 -6.72
N ILE A 156 16.82 -7.35 -7.99
CA ILE A 156 17.81 -7.30 -9.06
C ILE A 156 18.55 -5.98 -9.00
N GLU A 157 19.87 -6.05 -9.05
CA GLU A 157 20.73 -4.89 -9.16
C GLU A 157 21.11 -4.62 -10.62
N ASP A 158 21.36 -3.35 -10.92
CA ASP A 158 21.87 -2.92 -12.23
C ASP A 158 23.27 -3.50 -12.44
N SER A 159 23.43 -4.32 -13.48
CA SER A 159 24.60 -5.17 -13.68
C SER A 159 24.79 -5.54 -15.16
N SER A 160 25.86 -6.28 -15.47
CA SER A 160 26.09 -6.83 -16.82
C SER A 160 25.01 -7.84 -17.25
N THR A 161 24.33 -8.49 -16.31
CA THR A 161 23.30 -9.50 -16.59
C THR A 161 21.89 -8.89 -16.68
N PHE A 162 21.59 -7.88 -15.86
CA PHE A 162 20.33 -7.16 -15.89
C PHE A 162 20.59 -5.65 -15.89
N GLU A 163 20.20 -4.99 -16.97
CA GLU A 163 20.37 -3.55 -17.10
C GLU A 163 19.08 -2.82 -16.78
N ARG A 164 19.16 -1.82 -15.91
CA ARG A 164 18.04 -0.94 -15.59
C ARG A 164 17.76 -0.01 -16.76
N ILE A 165 16.55 -0.07 -17.32
CA ILE A 165 16.15 0.68 -18.52
C ILE A 165 16.09 2.20 -18.25
N LYS A 166 15.60 2.59 -17.06
CA LYS A 166 15.52 4.00 -16.63
C LYS A 166 15.71 4.14 -15.13
N ARG A 167 16.33 5.24 -14.71
CA ARG A 167 16.39 5.64 -13.31
C ARG A 167 15.04 6.19 -12.84
N ALA A 168 14.76 6.01 -11.56
CA ALA A 168 13.56 6.55 -10.92
C ALA A 168 13.48 8.07 -11.10
N SER A 169 12.39 8.56 -11.69
CA SER A 169 12.18 9.99 -11.94
C SER A 169 11.66 10.76 -10.73
N HIS A 170 11.20 10.05 -9.69
CA HIS A 170 10.62 10.60 -8.46
C HIS A 170 10.74 9.55 -7.35
N PRO A 171 10.98 9.93 -6.08
CA PRO A 171 11.05 8.98 -4.98
C PRO A 171 9.70 8.27 -4.74
N ARG A 172 9.75 7.18 -3.96
CA ARG A 172 8.55 6.51 -3.45
C ARG A 172 7.77 7.44 -2.52
N GLU A 173 6.45 7.36 -2.58
CA GLU A 173 5.54 8.07 -1.68
C GLU A 173 4.59 7.07 -1.00
N GLN A 174 4.23 7.34 0.25
CA GLN A 174 3.23 6.59 0.98
C GLN A 174 2.06 7.49 1.36
N TRP A 175 0.85 7.02 1.08
CA TRP A 175 -0.37 7.79 1.23
C TRP A 175 -1.43 7.02 1.99
N LEU A 176 -2.26 7.77 2.70
CA LEU A 176 -3.44 7.30 3.42
C LEU A 176 -4.68 7.84 2.71
N TYR A 177 -5.67 6.99 2.48
CA TYR A 177 -6.98 7.41 2.00
C TYR A 177 -7.98 7.42 3.15
N LEU A 178 -8.45 8.61 3.49
CA LEU A 178 -9.23 8.87 4.69
C LEU A 178 -10.64 9.32 4.33
N LYS A 179 -11.62 8.79 5.05
CA LYS A 179 -13.01 9.27 5.02
C LYS A 179 -13.20 10.30 6.13
N CYS A 180 -13.57 11.50 5.75
CA CYS A 180 -13.84 12.59 6.67
C CYS A 180 -15.20 12.42 7.33
N ARG A 181 -15.36 12.98 8.54
CA ARG A 181 -16.66 13.04 9.23
C ARG A 181 -17.69 13.82 8.43
N GLU A 182 -17.23 14.82 7.68
CA GLU A 182 -17.99 15.67 6.78
C GLU A 182 -18.48 14.93 5.52
N GLY A 183 -18.03 13.68 5.28
CA GLY A 183 -18.48 12.83 4.19
C GLY A 183 -17.60 12.85 2.94
N ASN A 184 -16.75 13.87 2.78
CA ASN A 184 -15.71 13.88 1.75
C ASN A 184 -14.60 12.85 2.06
N LYS A 185 -13.75 12.62 1.05
CA LYS A 185 -12.62 11.70 1.12
C LYS A 185 -11.37 12.46 0.70
N ILE A 186 -10.28 12.25 1.43
CA ILE A 186 -8.99 12.88 1.16
C ILE A 186 -7.88 11.84 1.10
N PHE A 187 -6.79 12.21 0.44
CA PHE A 187 -5.52 11.53 0.47
C PHE A 187 -4.53 12.37 1.28
N VAL A 188 -3.76 11.73 2.15
CA VAL A 188 -2.71 12.42 2.93
C VAL A 188 -1.43 11.64 2.79
N GLN A 189 -0.34 12.31 2.40
CA GLN A 189 0.97 11.71 2.44
C GLN A 189 1.37 11.47 3.90
N ASP A 190 2.02 10.35 4.18
CA ASP A 190 2.43 9.97 5.54
C ASP A 190 3.24 11.05 6.27
N ASN A 191 4.24 11.63 5.60
CA ASN A 191 5.07 12.70 6.14
C ASN A 191 4.27 14.00 6.34
N ASP A 192 3.37 14.33 5.40
CA ASP A 192 2.47 15.47 5.52
C ASP A 192 1.47 15.31 6.66
N LEU A 193 1.07 14.08 6.99
CA LEU A 193 0.21 13.82 8.14
C LEU A 193 1.00 13.96 9.44
N LEU A 194 2.22 13.41 9.50
CA LEU A 194 3.10 13.53 10.65
C LEU A 194 3.51 14.98 10.97
N SER A 195 3.52 15.87 9.98
CA SER A 195 3.84 17.29 10.19
C SER A 195 2.68 18.11 10.75
N GLN A 196 1.49 17.52 10.92
CA GLN A 196 0.30 18.25 11.34
C GLN A 196 0.16 18.34 12.86
N PRO A 197 -0.52 19.38 13.36
CA PRO A 197 -0.80 19.51 14.78
C PRO A 197 -1.51 18.27 15.31
N ASN A 198 -1.15 17.85 16.52
CA ASN A 198 -1.75 16.69 17.20
C ASN A 198 -1.46 15.33 16.54
N VAL A 199 -0.60 15.27 15.52
CA VAL A 199 -0.12 14.01 14.96
C VAL A 199 1.29 13.74 15.48
N THR A 200 1.54 12.50 15.87
CA THR A 200 2.84 12.09 16.40
C THR A 200 3.21 10.71 15.87
N ARG A 201 4.51 10.43 15.82
CA ARG A 201 5.01 9.12 15.43
C ARG A 201 4.82 8.15 16.59
N GLY A 202 4.15 7.03 16.33
CA GLY A 202 4.07 5.90 17.25
C GLY A 202 5.29 4.98 17.14
N ALA A 203 5.20 3.79 17.72
CA ALA A 203 6.27 2.82 17.70
C ALA A 203 5.78 1.44 17.24
N ILE A 204 6.70 0.65 16.70
CA ILE A 204 6.54 -0.80 16.52
C ILE A 204 7.43 -1.46 17.57
N SER A 205 6.88 -2.38 18.35
CA SER A 205 7.58 -3.09 19.42
C SER A 205 7.38 -4.61 19.26
N GLY A 206 8.38 -5.39 19.66
CA GLY A 206 8.37 -6.86 19.52
C GLY A 206 8.08 -7.30 18.07
N TYR A 207 7.31 -8.37 17.92
CA TYR A 207 6.86 -8.92 16.62
C TYR A 207 5.68 -8.13 16.04
N GLY A 208 5.88 -6.84 15.72
CA GLY A 208 4.89 -6.04 14.99
C GLY A 208 3.80 -5.37 15.83
N LYS A 209 3.93 -5.32 17.15
CA LYS A 209 2.96 -4.62 18.01
C LYS A 209 3.11 -3.11 17.85
N VAL A 210 2.11 -2.47 17.24
CA VAL A 210 2.04 -1.02 17.11
C VAL A 210 1.51 -0.36 18.37
N THR A 211 2.12 0.74 18.78
CA THR A 211 1.71 1.52 19.95
C THR A 211 1.74 3.01 19.66
N ALA A 212 0.88 3.76 20.35
CA ALA A 212 1.00 5.20 20.44
C ALA A 212 2.38 5.59 21.03
N PRO A 213 2.87 6.81 20.78
CA PRO A 213 4.04 7.33 21.49
C PRO A 213 3.77 7.31 23.01
N LYS A 214 4.83 7.04 23.76
CA LYS A 214 4.82 7.20 25.21
C LYS A 214 4.78 8.67 25.59
#